data_AF-A0A7X4ZBS9-F1
#
_entry.id   AF-A0A7X4ZBS9-F1
#
_cell.length_a   1.000
_cell.length_b   1.000
_cell.length_c   1.000
_cell.angle_alpha   90.00
_cell.angle_beta   90.00
_cell.angle_gamma   90.00
#
_symmetry.space_group_name_H-M   'P 1'
#
loop_
_entity.id
_entity.type
_entity.pdbx_description
1 polymer ?
#
loop_
_entity_poly.entity_id
_entity_poly.type
_entity_poly.pdbx_seq_one_letter_code
_entity_poly.pdbx_strand_id
1 'polypeptide(L)'
;MCKVLLPNGSIVDAYSVQAGCEKFVGLEGEVKRVCDSVKDIGSANRIVLHADGSIYAVGNLTSERVKSLLRRMLESGCLDCTSLELMTVSKTSEIKEGVPYFQRL
;
A
#
# COMPACT_ATOMS: atom_id res chain seq x y z
N MET A 1 -14.30 -1.21 -9.59
CA MET A 1 -13.32 -0.24 -10.13
C MET A 1 -13.29 0.93 -9.15
N CYS A 2 -12.12 1.25 -8.61
CA CYS A 2 -11.91 2.26 -7.57
C CYS A 2 -11.00 3.35 -8.13
N LYS A 3 -11.32 4.63 -7.90
CA LYS A 3 -10.41 5.73 -8.28
C LYS A 3 -9.36 5.91 -7.19
N VAL A 4 -8.10 6.11 -7.57
CA VAL A 4 -7.01 6.37 -6.62
C VAL A 4 -6.41 7.72 -6.96
N LEU A 5 -6.48 8.66 -6.01
CA LEU A 5 -5.76 9.93 -6.11
C LEU A 5 -4.37 9.73 -5.50
N LEU A 6 -3.36 9.68 -6.36
CA LEU A 6 -1.98 9.40 -6.01
C LEU A 6 -1.33 10.57 -5.25
N PRO A 7 -0.24 10.33 -4.49
CA PRO A 7 0.50 11.38 -3.78
C PRO A 7 0.93 12.59 -4.62
N ASN A 8 1.18 12.37 -5.91
CA ASN A 8 1.56 13.42 -6.86
C ASN A 8 0.36 14.21 -7.42
N GLY A 9 -0.86 13.96 -6.93
CA GLY A 9 -2.09 14.62 -7.37
C GLY A 9 -2.74 14.05 -8.63
N SER A 10 -2.16 13.02 -9.26
CA SER A 10 -2.77 12.34 -10.41
C SER A 10 -3.82 11.32 -9.99
N ILE A 11 -4.83 11.09 -10.83
CA ILE A 11 -5.89 10.11 -10.60
C ILE A 11 -5.66 8.92 -11.53
N VAL A 12 -5.75 7.70 -10.97
CA VAL A 12 -5.69 6.44 -11.72
C VAL A 12 -6.88 5.55 -11.39
N ASP A 13 -7.27 4.68 -12.32
CA ASP A 13 -8.34 3.71 -12.10
C ASP A 13 -7.77 2.35 -11.65
N ALA A 14 -8.04 1.98 -10.40
CA ALA A 14 -7.72 0.66 -9.88
C ALA A 14 -8.78 -0.35 -10.31
N TYR A 15 -8.35 -1.33 -11.11
CA TYR A 15 -9.19 -2.44 -11.56
C TYR A 15 -9.17 -3.63 -10.58
N SER A 16 -8.18 -3.70 -9.69
CA SER A 16 -8.09 -4.71 -8.63
C SER A 16 -7.57 -4.11 -7.33
N VAL A 17 -8.17 -4.52 -6.21
CA VAL A 17 -7.79 -4.15 -4.85
C VAL A 17 -7.72 -5.43 -4.02
N GLN A 18 -6.56 -5.73 -3.45
CA GLN A 18 -6.31 -6.99 -2.75
C GLN A 18 -5.60 -6.76 -1.41
N ALA A 19 -5.84 -7.66 -0.46
CA ALA A 19 -5.07 -7.69 0.78
C ALA A 19 -3.69 -8.30 0.51
N GLY A 20 -2.65 -7.70 1.08
CA GLY A 20 -1.27 -8.18 0.95
C GLY A 20 -0.58 -8.25 2.30
N CYS A 21 0.45 -9.09 2.35
CA CYS A 21 1.39 -9.13 3.45
C CYS A 21 2.77 -8.74 2.93
N GLU A 22 3.46 -7.87 3.65
CA GLU A 22 4.90 -7.69 3.52
C GLU A 22 5.61 -8.22 4.77
N LYS A 23 6.77 -8.85 4.56
CA LYS A 23 7.64 -9.30 5.64
C LYS A 23 9.08 -8.94 5.30
N PHE A 24 9.86 -8.60 6.33
CA PHE A 24 11.30 -8.45 6.20
C PHE A 24 11.95 -9.77 6.60
N VAL A 25 12.75 -10.34 5.70
CA VAL A 25 13.40 -11.63 5.87
C VAL A 25 14.91 -11.41 5.81
N GLY A 26 15.63 -11.88 6.82
CA GLY A 26 17.09 -11.92 6.79
C GLY A 26 17.57 -13.08 5.92
N LEU A 27 18.41 -12.80 4.93
CA LEU A 27 19.05 -13.81 4.09
C LEU A 27 20.53 -13.43 3.92
N GLU A 28 21.44 -14.29 4.36
CA GLU A 28 22.90 -14.12 4.16
C GLU A 28 23.46 -12.77 4.67
N GLY A 29 22.91 -12.23 5.75
CA GLY A 29 23.33 -10.95 6.33
C GLY A 29 22.67 -9.72 5.69
N GLU A 30 21.84 -9.91 4.66
CA GLU A 30 20.99 -8.88 4.09
C GLU A 30 19.56 -8.98 4.62
N VAL A 31 18.87 -7.85 4.76
CA VAL A 31 17.43 -7.82 5.03
C VAL A 31 16.69 -7.56 3.72
N LYS A 32 15.88 -8.52 3.28
CA LYS A 32 15.06 -8.41 2.07
C LYS A 32 13.59 -8.26 2.43
N ARG A 33 12.90 -7.37 1.72
CA ARG A 33 11.45 -7.24 1.81
C ARG A 33 10.81 -8.25 0.86
N VAL A 34 9.98 -9.13 1.40
CA VAL A 34 9.20 -10.12 0.64
C VAL A 34 7.73 -9.73 0.69
N CYS A 35 7.09 -9.84 -0.46
CA CYS A 35 5.75 -9.37 -0.75
C CYS A 35 4.89 -10.57 -1.15
N ASP A 36 3.78 -10.82 -0.46
CA ASP A 36 2.83 -11.88 -0.83
C ASP A 36 1.39 -11.35 -0.83
N SER A 37 0.56 -11.95 -1.68
CA SER A 37 -0.90 -11.77 -1.64
C SER A 37 -1.48 -12.72 -0.60
N VAL A 38 -2.37 -12.24 0.26
CA VAL A 38 -2.98 -13.10 1.28
C VAL A 38 -4.48 -13.25 1.03
N LYS A 39 -4.97 -14.49 1.19
CA LYS A 39 -6.41 -14.78 1.14
C LYS A 39 -7.11 -14.40 2.45
N ASP A 40 -6.40 -14.46 3.56
CA ASP A 40 -6.89 -14.05 4.88
C ASP A 40 -6.48 -12.61 5.17
N ILE A 41 -7.48 -11.75 5.39
CA ILE A 41 -7.27 -10.33 5.70
C ILE A 41 -6.68 -10.12 7.10
N GLY A 42 -6.87 -11.06 8.03
CA GLY A 42 -6.39 -10.95 9.42
C GLY A 42 -4.86 -10.88 9.55
N SER A 43 -4.15 -11.41 8.54
CA SER A 43 -2.69 -11.40 8.46
C SER A 43 -2.15 -10.39 7.43
N ALA A 44 -3.03 -9.60 6.82
CA ALA A 44 -2.65 -8.53 5.90
C ALA A 44 -2.14 -7.30 6.68
N ASN A 45 -1.05 -6.71 6.20
CA ASN A 45 -0.53 -5.45 6.71
C ASN A 45 -0.49 -4.35 5.65
N ARG A 46 -0.96 -4.64 4.44
CA ARG A 46 -1.09 -3.67 3.35
C ARG A 46 -2.25 -4.01 2.40
N ILE A 47 -2.63 -3.03 1.59
CA ILE A 47 -3.51 -3.21 0.43
C ILE A 47 -2.70 -3.03 -0.84
N VAL A 48 -2.90 -3.93 -1.79
CA VAL A 48 -2.30 -3.89 -3.13
C VAL A 48 -3.35 -3.42 -4.13
N LEU A 49 -2.98 -2.45 -4.94
CA LEU A 49 -3.84 -1.82 -5.96
C LEU A 49 -3.20 -2.06 -7.32
N HIS A 50 -3.95 -2.61 -8.27
CA HIS A 50 -3.52 -2.70 -9.65
C HIS A 50 -4.22 -1.62 -10.46
N ALA A 51 -3.45 -0.70 -11.03
CA ALA A 51 -3.95 0.46 -11.78
C ALA A 51 -2.97 0.82 -12.90
N ASP A 52 -3.49 1.03 -14.12
CA ASP A 52 -2.72 1.50 -15.28
C ASP A 52 -1.39 0.76 -15.53
N GLY A 53 -1.43 -0.58 -15.46
CA GLY A 53 -0.24 -1.43 -15.64
C GLY A 53 0.81 -1.31 -14.54
N SER A 54 0.52 -0.56 -13.48
CA SER A 54 1.35 -0.41 -12.29
C SER A 54 0.70 -1.10 -11.09
N ILE A 55 1.54 -1.50 -10.14
CA ILE A 55 1.09 -2.05 -8.87
C ILE A 55 1.45 -1.04 -7.79
N TYR A 56 0.49 -0.70 -6.95
CA TYR A 56 0.69 0.17 -5.79
C TYR A 56 0.40 -0.59 -4.51
N ALA A 57 1.02 -0.16 -3.42
CA ALA A 57 0.79 -0.70 -2.08
C ALA A 57 0.54 0.42 -1.08
N VAL A 58 -0.52 0.28 -0.28
CA VAL A 58 -0.79 1.12 0.89
C VAL A 58 -0.54 0.28 2.13
N GLY A 59 0.54 0.55 2.84
CA GLY A 59 0.97 -0.27 3.96
C GLY A 59 0.58 0.26 5.33
N ASN A 60 0.84 -0.57 6.34
CA ASN A 60 0.59 -0.32 7.74
C ASN A 60 -0.91 -0.16 8.06
N LEU A 61 -1.69 -1.20 7.78
CA LEU A 61 -3.15 -1.25 8.02
C LEU A 61 -3.55 -1.09 9.49
N THR A 62 -2.62 -1.23 10.44
CA THR A 62 -2.87 -0.95 11.86
C THR A 62 -2.95 0.56 12.15
N SER A 63 -2.42 1.41 11.26
CA SER A 63 -2.50 2.87 11.38
C SER A 63 -3.92 3.40 11.26
N GLU A 64 -4.37 4.18 12.25
CA GLU A 64 -5.67 4.86 12.19
C GLU A 64 -5.79 5.79 10.98
N ARG A 65 -4.66 6.33 10.50
CA ARG A 65 -4.62 7.15 9.28
C ARG A 65 -5.02 6.33 8.05
N VAL A 66 -4.45 5.14 7.87
CA VAL A 66 -4.75 4.26 6.74
C VAL A 66 -6.17 3.71 6.85
N LYS A 67 -6.59 3.30 8.06
CA LYS A 67 -7.99 2.89 8.30
C LYS A 67 -8.98 3.99 7.94
N SER A 68 -8.68 5.25 8.29
CA SER A 68 -9.51 6.39 7.94
C SER A 68 -9.61 6.59 6.42
N LEU A 69 -8.49 6.48 5.69
CA LEU A 69 -8.48 6.54 4.23
C LEU A 69 -9.34 5.45 3.60
N LEU A 70 -9.24 4.21 4.09
CA LEU A 70 -10.02 3.09 3.59
C LEU A 70 -11.51 3.23 3.90
N ARG A 71 -11.88 3.73 5.08
CA ARG A 71 -13.30 4.05 5.38
C ARG A 71 -13.85 5.12 4.44
N ARG A 72 -13.11 6.20 4.21
CA ARG A 72 -13.49 7.25 3.25
C ARG A 72 -13.59 6.74 1.82
N MET A 73 -12.75 5.78 1.43
CA MET A 73 -12.85 5.11 0.14
C MET A 73 -14.16 4.34 0.01
N LEU A 74 -14.60 3.63 1.06
CA LEU A 74 -15.89 2.93 1.05
C LEU A 74 -17.08 3.90 0.90
N GLU A 75 -16.97 5.11 1.45
CA GLU A 75 -18.01 6.14 1.37
C GLU A 75 -18.02 6.87 0.01
N SER A 76 -16.85 7.24 -0.51
CA SER A 76 -16.70 8.11 -1.68
C SER A 76 -16.41 7.36 -2.99
N GLY A 77 -16.04 6.09 -2.93
CA GLY A 77 -15.54 5.31 -4.07
C GLY A 77 -14.14 5.72 -4.55
N CYS A 78 -13.47 6.64 -3.83
CA CYS A 78 -12.15 7.16 -4.17
C CYS A 78 -11.17 6.97 -3.01
N LEU A 79 -10.02 6.38 -3.29
CA LEU A 79 -8.91 6.27 -2.35
C LEU A 79 -7.98 7.48 -2.50
N ASP A 80 -8.05 8.40 -1.54
CA ASP A 80 -7.19 9.58 -1.52
C ASP A 80 -5.87 9.31 -0.79
N CYS A 81 -4.79 9.17 -1.54
CA CYS A 81 -3.45 8.95 -1.02
C CYS A 81 -2.58 10.22 -1.00
N THR A 82 -3.12 11.41 -1.29
CA THR A 82 -2.36 12.67 -1.35
C THR A 82 -1.61 13.00 -0.07
N SER A 83 -2.16 12.56 1.05
CA SER A 83 -1.56 12.81 2.36
C SER A 83 -0.40 11.85 2.66
N LEU A 84 -0.29 10.72 1.95
CA LEU A 84 0.80 9.75 2.12
C LEU A 84 2.01 10.12 1.26
N GLU A 85 3.20 9.77 1.71
CA GLU A 85 4.41 9.91 0.91
C GLU A 85 4.54 8.75 -0.10
N LEU A 86 4.85 9.07 -1.36
CA LEU A 86 5.17 8.07 -2.39
C LEU A 86 6.62 7.59 -2.21
N MET A 87 6.76 6.32 -1.84
CA MET A 87 8.05 5.65 -1.73
C MET A 87 8.32 4.80 -2.99
N THR A 88 9.49 4.96 -3.59
CA THR A 88 9.98 4.08 -4.68
C THR A 88 10.69 2.84 -4.12
N VAL A 89 10.63 1.72 -4.86
CA VAL A 89 11.11 0.38 -4.44
C VAL A 89 12.55 0.38 -3.87
N SER A 90 13.44 1.24 -4.37
CA SER A 90 14.83 1.34 -3.88
C SER A 90 14.97 1.96 -2.48
N LYS A 91 13.94 2.62 -1.94
CA LYS A 91 13.94 3.25 -0.60
C LYS A 91 13.28 2.39 0.47
N THR A 92 12.99 1.12 0.18
CA THR A 92 12.24 0.23 1.07
C THR A 92 12.95 -0.10 2.39
N SER A 93 14.27 0.07 2.48
CA SER A 93 15.03 -0.03 3.73
C SER A 93 14.80 1.16 4.68
N GLU A 94 14.20 2.25 4.22
CA GLU A 94 14.00 3.49 5.00
C GLU A 94 12.56 3.63 5.56
N ILE A 95 11.63 2.77 5.12
CA ILE A 95 10.26 2.81 5.65
C ILE A 95 10.30 2.25 7.07
N LYS A 96 10.17 3.15 8.05
CA LYS A 96 10.08 2.78 9.46
C LYS A 96 8.84 1.93 9.70
N GLU A 97 9.00 0.90 10.53
CA GLU A 97 7.88 0.08 11.00
C GLU A 97 6.81 0.95 11.65
N GLY A 98 5.54 0.66 11.38
CA GLY A 98 4.42 1.41 11.95
C GLY A 98 4.18 2.79 11.34
N VAL A 99 4.89 3.19 10.28
CA VAL A 99 4.61 4.42 9.53
C VAL A 99 3.73 4.11 8.31
N PRO A 100 2.60 4.81 8.11
CA PRO A 100 1.77 4.64 6.92
C PRO A 100 2.49 5.16 5.67
N TYR A 101 2.40 4.42 4.57
CA TYR A 101 3.11 4.77 3.34
C TYR A 101 2.30 4.38 2.09
N PHE A 102 2.64 5.00 0.96
CA PHE A 102 2.15 4.64 -0.37
C PHE A 102 3.35 4.29 -1.25
N GLN A 103 3.34 3.14 -1.91
CA GLN A 103 4.46 2.64 -2.70
C GLN A 103 4.01 2.23 -4.09
N ARG A 104 4.87 2.43 -5.09
CA ARG A 104 4.77 1.76 -6.40
C ARG A 104 5.71 0.55 -6.38
N LEU A 105 5.20 -0.65 -6.68
CA LEU A 105 5.93 -1.92 -6.76
C LEU A 105 6.51 -2.16 -8.15
#